data_AF-A0A4Q6F282-F1
#
_entry.id   AF-A0A4Q6F282-F1
#
_cell.length_a   1.000
_cell.length_b   1.000
_cell.length_c   1.000
_cell.angle_alpha   90.00
_cell.angle_beta   90.00
_cell.angle_gamma   90.00
#
_symmetry.space_group_name_H-M   'P 1'
#
loop_
_entity.id
_entity.type
_entity.pdbx_description
1 polymer ?
#
loop_
_entity_poly.entity_id
_entity_poly.type
_entity_poly.pdbx_seq_one_letter_code
_entity_poly.pdbx_strand_id
1 'polypeptide(L)'
;MKCKPYFSRFVFALVLPVTLLPLTACVSDPKSHFMLRELDVKQQTDYASANIILLGEQHDNPVHHQIQNEILQKLGRDNRLKAVVFEQIDWTEQGVLSQLNPGNLERLPKSIEWDKSGWPPYEIYKPLSATAVEYKATVIAGGLP
;
A
#
# COMPACT_ATOMS: atom_id res chain seq x y z
N MET A 1 80.85 29.27 -20.28
CA MET A 1 80.77 27.80 -20.11
C MET A 1 79.30 27.40 -20.05
N LYS A 2 78.91 26.36 -20.79
CA LYS A 2 77.52 25.85 -20.96
C LYS A 2 77.08 24.93 -19.80
N CYS A 3 75.75 24.84 -19.56
CA CYS A 3 74.91 23.77 -18.94
C CYS A 3 73.93 24.34 -17.89
N LYS A 4 72.66 23.95 -17.72
CA LYS A 4 71.66 23.05 -18.36
C LYS A 4 70.27 23.40 -17.73
N PRO A 5 69.12 22.92 -18.25
CA PRO A 5 67.76 23.39 -17.93
C PRO A 5 67.13 22.71 -16.71
N TYR A 6 66.05 23.29 -16.16
CA TYR A 6 65.16 22.59 -15.22
C TYR A 6 63.69 22.65 -15.66
N PHE A 7 63.07 21.48 -15.53
CA PHE A 7 61.82 21.01 -16.12
C PHE A 7 60.56 21.70 -15.57
N SER A 8 59.61 21.98 -16.47
CA SER A 8 58.21 22.24 -16.15
C SER A 8 57.53 20.93 -15.73
N ARG A 9 56.90 20.91 -14.55
CA ARG A 9 56.01 19.82 -14.13
C ARG A 9 54.60 20.11 -14.65
N PHE A 10 54.23 19.44 -15.73
CA PHE A 10 52.82 19.28 -16.12
C PHE A 10 52.14 18.34 -15.12
N VAL A 11 51.13 18.85 -14.41
CA VAL A 11 50.20 18.02 -13.62
C VAL A 11 49.13 17.51 -14.60
N PHE A 12 49.17 16.21 -14.91
CA PHE A 12 48.07 15.54 -15.59
C PHE A 12 46.95 15.27 -14.57
N ALA A 13 45.84 16.00 -14.69
CA ALA A 13 44.61 15.67 -13.99
C ALA A 13 43.89 14.55 -14.77
N LEU A 14 43.84 13.36 -14.18
CA LEU A 14 43.15 12.19 -14.72
C LEU A 14 41.67 12.28 -14.32
N VAL A 15 40.79 12.66 -15.25
CA VAL A 15 39.33 12.62 -15.03
C VAL A 15 38.82 11.27 -15.54
N LEU A 16 38.44 10.37 -14.62
CA LEU A 16 37.78 9.11 -14.95
C LEU A 16 36.30 9.37 -15.25
N PRO A 17 35.76 8.96 -16.41
CA PRO A 17 34.34 9.11 -16.70
C PRO A 17 33.57 8.03 -15.93
N VAL A 18 32.71 8.45 -15.01
CA VAL A 18 31.70 7.58 -14.39
C VAL A 18 30.64 7.29 -15.45
N THR A 19 30.70 6.10 -16.04
CA THR A 19 29.67 5.61 -16.95
C THR A 19 28.45 5.19 -16.12
N LEU A 20 27.41 6.03 -16.14
CA LEU A 20 26.10 5.69 -15.60
C LEU A 20 25.50 4.57 -16.48
N LEU A 21 25.51 3.34 -15.98
CA LEU A 21 24.76 2.23 -16.60
C LEU A 21 23.31 2.33 -16.11
N PRO A 22 22.31 2.60 -16.97
CA PRO A 22 20.92 2.49 -16.58
C PRO A 22 20.60 1.02 -16.32
N LEU A 23 20.42 0.67 -15.04
CA LEU A 23 19.81 -0.58 -14.64
C LEU A 23 18.33 -0.52 -15.05
N THR A 24 18.00 -1.02 -16.24
CA THR A 24 16.61 -1.33 -16.59
C THR A 24 16.23 -2.60 -15.82
N ALA A 25 15.86 -2.44 -14.56
CA ALA A 25 15.10 -3.48 -13.88
C ALA A 25 13.77 -3.61 -14.63
N CYS A 26 13.54 -4.76 -15.27
CA CYS A 26 12.22 -5.12 -15.77
C CYS A 26 11.30 -5.25 -14.54
N VAL A 27 10.59 -4.17 -14.19
CA VAL A 27 9.40 -4.27 -13.35
C VAL A 27 8.45 -5.20 -14.12
N SER A 28 8.20 -6.38 -13.56
CA SER A 28 7.11 -7.24 -14.02
C SER A 28 5.81 -6.44 -13.99
N ASP A 29 4.89 -6.74 -14.90
CA ASP A 29 3.58 -6.08 -14.94
C ASP A 29 3.01 -6.06 -13.52
N PRO A 30 2.79 -4.88 -12.91
CA PRO A 30 2.26 -4.82 -11.57
C PRO A 30 0.89 -5.50 -11.62
N LYS A 31 0.69 -6.51 -10.78
CA LYS A 31 -0.61 -7.15 -10.64
C LYS A 31 -1.66 -6.06 -10.49
N SER A 32 -2.65 -6.03 -11.37
CA SER A 32 -3.73 -5.04 -11.37
C SER A 32 -5.01 -5.57 -10.75
N HIS A 33 -5.10 -6.89 -10.55
CA HIS A 33 -6.27 -7.60 -10.03
C HIS A 33 -5.84 -8.76 -9.12
N PHE A 34 -6.72 -9.13 -8.20
CA PHE A 34 -6.57 -10.32 -7.38
C PHE A 34 -7.07 -11.56 -8.12
N MET A 35 -6.16 -12.46 -8.46
CA MET A 35 -6.49 -13.77 -9.03
C MET A 35 -5.95 -14.90 -8.16
N LEU A 36 -6.82 -15.51 -7.34
CA LEU A 36 -6.45 -16.63 -6.46
C LEU A 36 -5.76 -17.77 -7.21
N ARG A 37 -6.14 -18.02 -8.47
CA ARG A 37 -5.56 -19.08 -9.32
C ARG A 37 -4.12 -18.83 -9.73
N GLU A 38 -3.65 -17.57 -9.66
CA GLU A 38 -2.27 -17.20 -9.99
C GLU A 38 -1.33 -17.26 -8.78
N LEU A 39 -1.87 -17.52 -7.59
CA LEU A 39 -1.06 -17.81 -6.41
C LEU A 39 -0.53 -19.25 -6.48
N ASP A 40 0.60 -19.51 -5.84
CA ASP A 40 1.11 -20.87 -5.72
C ASP A 40 0.18 -21.76 -4.86
N VAL A 41 0.36 -23.08 -4.93
CA VAL A 41 -0.52 -24.04 -4.23
C VAL A 41 -0.53 -23.82 -2.71
N LYS A 42 0.62 -23.44 -2.14
CA LYS A 42 0.72 -23.16 -0.70
C LYS A 42 -0.07 -21.91 -0.36
N GLN A 43 0.11 -20.84 -1.11
CA GLN A 43 -0.61 -19.57 -0.94
C GLN A 43 -2.13 -19.74 -1.11
N GLN A 44 -2.58 -20.57 -2.06
CA GLN A 44 -4.01 -20.88 -2.20
C GLN A 44 -4.56 -21.61 -0.97
N THR A 45 -3.79 -22.56 -0.44
CA THR A 45 -4.16 -23.33 0.77
C THR A 45 -4.16 -22.44 2.01
N ASP A 46 -3.14 -21.59 2.16
CA ASP A 46 -3.05 -20.61 3.24
C ASP A 46 -4.22 -19.62 3.16
N TYR A 47 -4.51 -19.07 1.98
CA TYR A 47 -5.67 -18.18 1.77
C TYR A 47 -6.99 -18.87 2.13
N ALA A 48 -7.17 -20.14 1.79
CA ALA A 48 -8.39 -20.89 2.08
C ALA A 48 -8.61 -21.15 3.57
N SER A 49 -7.54 -21.36 4.34
CA SER A 49 -7.58 -21.75 5.76
C SER A 49 -7.26 -20.62 6.74
N ALA A 50 -6.75 -19.48 6.26
CA ALA A 50 -6.40 -18.35 7.10
C ALA A 50 -7.60 -17.78 7.85
N ASN A 51 -7.39 -17.55 9.15
CA ASN A 51 -8.28 -16.78 10.01
C ASN A 51 -7.97 -15.27 9.95
N ILE A 52 -6.72 -14.93 9.64
CA ILE A 52 -6.21 -13.56 9.54
C ILE A 52 -5.44 -13.46 8.23
N ILE A 53 -5.76 -12.45 7.42
CA ILE A 53 -5.10 -12.14 6.16
C ILE A 53 -4.58 -10.71 6.28
N LEU A 54 -3.26 -10.54 6.15
CA LEU A 54 -2.63 -9.22 6.12
C LEU A 54 -2.47 -8.77 4.67
N LEU A 55 -2.92 -7.56 4.36
CA LEU A 55 -2.89 -6.99 3.02
C LEU A 55 -1.97 -5.76 3.02
N GLY A 56 -0.73 -5.94 2.55
CA GLY A 56 0.23 -4.84 2.42
C GLY A 56 -0.13 -3.91 1.25
N GLU A 57 0.28 -2.65 1.35
CA GLU A 57 0.02 -1.63 0.35
C GLU A 57 1.18 -0.62 0.20
N GLN A 58 1.10 0.15 -0.87
CA GLN A 58 1.81 1.40 -1.06
C GLN A 58 0.69 2.43 -1.00
N HIS A 59 0.76 3.34 -0.02
CA HIS A 59 -0.43 4.09 0.40
C HIS A 59 -1.07 4.92 -0.72
N ASP A 60 -0.24 5.52 -1.57
CA ASP A 60 -0.63 6.37 -2.68
C ASP A 60 -0.88 5.61 -3.99
N ASN A 61 -0.81 4.27 -3.99
CA ASN A 61 -1.07 3.45 -5.17
C ASN A 61 -2.54 2.98 -5.22
N PRO A 62 -3.40 3.57 -6.07
CA PRO A 62 -4.82 3.21 -6.14
C PRO A 62 -5.06 1.74 -6.56
N VAL A 63 -4.12 1.11 -7.26
CA VAL A 63 -4.25 -0.30 -7.68
C VAL A 63 -4.20 -1.23 -6.47
N HIS A 64 -3.40 -0.92 -5.44
CA HIS A 64 -3.33 -1.75 -4.24
C HIS A 64 -4.66 -1.73 -3.49
N HIS A 65 -5.28 -0.55 -3.36
CA HIS A 65 -6.61 -0.39 -2.76
C HIS A 65 -7.71 -1.13 -3.54
N GLN A 66 -7.63 -1.11 -4.87
CA GLN A 66 -8.54 -1.89 -5.72
C GLN A 66 -8.41 -3.39 -5.46
N ILE A 67 -7.18 -3.92 -5.44
CA ILE A 67 -6.92 -5.35 -5.19
C ILE A 67 -7.38 -5.77 -3.80
N GLN A 68 -7.11 -4.95 -2.78
CA GLN A 68 -7.64 -5.18 -1.43
C GLN A 68 -9.17 -5.28 -1.45
N ASN A 69 -9.84 -4.36 -2.14
CA ASN A 69 -11.30 -4.40 -2.25
C ASN A 69 -11.79 -5.67 -2.95
N GLU A 70 -11.12 -6.14 -4.00
CA GLU A 70 -11.44 -7.41 -4.68
C GLU A 70 -11.31 -8.61 -3.73
N ILE A 71 -10.28 -8.60 -2.87
CA ILE A 71 -10.10 -9.63 -1.83
C ILE A 71 -11.23 -9.56 -0.79
N LEU A 72 -11.55 -8.38 -0.27
CA LEU A 72 -12.66 -8.19 0.69
C LEU A 72 -13.98 -8.67 0.09
N GLN A 73 -14.28 -8.29 -1.14
CA GLN A 73 -15.46 -8.71 -1.89
C GLN A 73 -15.52 -10.23 -2.04
N LYS A 74 -14.39 -10.88 -2.34
CA LYS A 74 -14.33 -12.35 -2.40
C LYS A 74 -14.57 -13.00 -1.05
N LEU A 75 -13.92 -12.51 0.02
CA LEU A 75 -14.13 -13.02 1.38
C LEU A 75 -15.59 -12.82 1.85
N GLY A 76 -16.21 -11.69 1.47
CA GLY A 76 -17.61 -11.39 1.74
C GLY A 76 -18.55 -12.40 1.09
N ARG A 77 -18.40 -12.65 -0.22
CA ARG A 77 -19.17 -13.67 -0.95
C ARG A 77 -19.00 -15.08 -0.39
N ASP A 78 -17.80 -15.39 0.08
CA ASP A 78 -17.48 -16.69 0.70
C ASP A 78 -17.96 -16.77 2.17
N ASN A 79 -18.63 -15.74 2.71
CA ASN A 79 -19.05 -15.62 4.12
C ASN A 79 -17.89 -15.73 5.14
N ARG A 80 -16.69 -15.33 4.71
CA ARG A 80 -15.43 -15.36 5.48
C ARG A 80 -15.01 -13.99 6.01
N LEU A 81 -15.57 -12.90 5.49
CA LEU A 81 -15.25 -11.55 5.96
C LEU A 81 -15.98 -11.26 7.29
N LYS A 82 -15.25 -11.29 8.41
CA LYS A 82 -15.81 -11.03 9.76
C LYS A 82 -15.46 -9.64 10.28
N ALA A 83 -14.24 -9.18 10.00
CA ALA A 83 -13.78 -7.86 10.36
C ALA A 83 -12.80 -7.32 9.32
N VAL A 84 -12.69 -5.99 9.25
CA VAL A 84 -11.68 -5.26 8.49
C VAL A 84 -11.01 -4.27 9.44
N VAL A 85 -9.68 -4.35 9.53
CA VAL A 85 -8.87 -3.47 10.38
C VAL A 85 -8.21 -2.44 9.49
N PHE A 86 -8.33 -1.15 9.84
CA PHE A 86 -7.72 -0.04 9.13
C PHE A 86 -6.56 0.54 9.94
N GLU A 87 -5.33 0.45 9.42
CA GLU A 87 -4.15 1.09 10.00
C GLU A 87 -4.29 2.62 10.01
N GLN A 88 -5.01 3.16 9.03
CA GLN A 88 -5.15 4.58 8.79
C GLN A 88 -5.99 5.30 9.85
N ILE A 89 -6.76 4.55 10.64
CA ILE A 89 -7.72 5.09 11.59
C ILE A 89 -7.22 4.83 13.00
N ASP A 90 -6.99 5.91 13.73
CA ASP A 90 -6.56 5.89 15.13
C ASP A 90 -7.56 5.13 16.02
N TRP A 91 -7.05 4.32 16.95
CA TRP A 91 -7.89 3.52 17.87
C TRP A 91 -8.88 4.35 18.70
N THR A 92 -8.59 5.64 18.95
CA THR A 92 -9.52 6.57 19.62
C THR A 92 -10.79 6.83 18.80
N GLU A 93 -10.76 6.63 17.49
CA GLU A 93 -11.91 6.76 16.57
C GLU A 93 -12.78 5.49 16.50
N GLN A 94 -12.48 4.44 17.27
CA GLN A 94 -13.26 3.20 17.27
C GLN A 94 -14.75 3.43 17.61
N GLY A 95 -15.07 4.47 18.39
CA GLY A 95 -16.45 4.87 18.69
C GLY A 95 -17.26 5.25 17.44
N VAL A 96 -16.62 5.91 16.47
CA VAL A 96 -17.22 6.26 15.16
C VAL A 96 -17.45 4.99 14.34
N LEU A 97 -16.42 4.13 14.24
CA LEU A 97 -16.49 2.90 13.44
C LEU A 97 -17.52 1.89 13.96
N SER A 98 -17.72 1.83 15.27
CA SER A 98 -18.70 0.93 15.90
C SER A 98 -20.15 1.27 15.55
N GLN A 99 -20.40 2.49 15.07
CA GLN A 99 -21.72 2.96 14.63
C GLN A 99 -21.85 2.99 13.09
N LEU A 100 -20.82 2.57 12.36
CA LEU A 100 -20.78 2.66 10.91
C LEU A 100 -21.84 1.76 10.27
N ASN A 101 -22.59 2.32 9.33
CA ASN A 101 -23.67 1.66 8.60
C ASN A 101 -23.90 2.38 7.26
N PRO A 102 -24.76 1.85 6.35
CA PRO A 102 -24.98 2.49 5.05
C PRO A 102 -25.43 3.95 5.11
N GLY A 103 -26.12 4.36 6.18
CA GLY A 103 -26.66 5.72 6.35
C GLY A 103 -25.65 6.77 6.77
N ASN A 104 -24.47 6.39 7.30
CA ASN A 104 -23.41 7.32 7.70
C ASN A 104 -22.07 7.09 7.01
N LEU A 105 -21.95 6.06 6.15
CA LEU A 105 -20.73 5.73 5.42
C LEU A 105 -20.15 6.92 4.63
N GLU A 106 -21.00 7.69 3.95
CA GLU A 106 -20.57 8.88 3.18
C GLU A 106 -20.00 10.00 4.06
N ARG A 107 -20.34 10.01 5.36
CA ARG A 107 -19.84 11.01 6.33
C ARG A 107 -18.59 10.53 7.07
N LEU A 108 -18.24 9.25 6.96
CA LEU A 108 -17.10 8.64 7.64
C LEU A 108 -15.81 9.48 7.55
N PRO A 109 -15.32 9.91 6.37
CA PRO A 109 -14.05 10.64 6.30
C PRO A 109 -14.05 11.94 7.10
N LYS A 110 -15.19 12.61 7.18
CA LYS A 110 -15.35 13.80 8.01
C LYS A 110 -15.39 13.46 9.49
N SER A 111 -16.05 12.35 9.86
CA SER A 111 -16.21 11.93 11.25
C SER A 111 -14.90 11.52 11.92
N ILE A 112 -13.93 11.03 11.15
CA ILE A 112 -12.59 10.64 11.63
C ILE A 112 -11.50 11.63 11.23
N GLU A 113 -11.88 12.86 10.83
CA GLU A 113 -10.96 13.93 10.40
C GLU A 113 -9.88 13.47 9.39
N TRP A 114 -10.29 12.68 8.39
CA TRP A 114 -9.35 12.05 7.45
C TRP A 114 -8.44 13.05 6.73
N ASP A 115 -8.94 14.25 6.45
CA ASP A 115 -8.20 15.34 5.82
C ASP A 115 -7.00 15.83 6.63
N LYS A 116 -6.97 15.57 7.94
CA LYS A 116 -5.86 15.92 8.84
C LYS A 116 -4.89 14.77 9.08
N SER A 117 -5.17 13.58 8.56
CA SER A 117 -4.45 12.35 8.91
C SER A 117 -3.10 12.20 8.21
N GLY A 118 -2.87 12.93 7.11
CA GLY A 118 -1.68 12.78 6.26
C GLY A 118 -1.73 11.58 5.32
N TRP A 119 -2.77 10.74 5.40
CA TRP A 119 -3.01 9.67 4.45
C TRP A 119 -3.49 10.21 3.09
N PRO A 120 -3.32 9.45 2.00
CA PRO A 120 -3.86 9.80 0.69
C PRO A 120 -5.39 10.00 0.70
N PRO A 121 -5.97 10.61 -0.35
CA PRO A 121 -7.40 10.94 -0.41
C PRO A 121 -8.29 9.74 -0.08
N TYR A 122 -9.28 9.94 0.78
CA TYR A 122 -10.16 8.87 1.26
C TYR A 122 -10.89 8.13 0.12
N GLU A 123 -11.07 8.77 -1.03
CA GLU A 123 -11.69 8.19 -2.21
C GLU A 123 -11.08 6.86 -2.64
N ILE A 124 -9.77 6.66 -2.45
CA ILE A 124 -9.13 5.38 -2.78
C ILE A 124 -9.42 4.29 -1.72
N TYR A 125 -9.69 4.67 -0.47
CA TYR A 125 -10.03 3.78 0.65
C TYR A 125 -11.54 3.50 0.75
N LYS A 126 -12.37 4.40 0.23
CA LYS A 126 -13.84 4.35 0.31
C LYS A 126 -14.42 2.98 -0.09
N PRO A 127 -13.95 2.29 -1.15
CA PRO A 127 -14.47 0.96 -1.49
C PRO A 127 -14.28 -0.08 -0.37
N LEU A 128 -13.21 0.02 0.42
CA LEU A 128 -12.91 -0.93 1.49
C LEU A 128 -13.93 -0.85 2.62
N SER A 129 -14.21 0.37 3.12
CA SER A 129 -15.20 0.59 4.17
C SER A 129 -16.62 0.31 3.67
N ALA A 130 -16.91 0.63 2.39
CA ALA A 130 -18.17 0.28 1.76
C ALA A 130 -18.40 -1.24 1.72
N THR A 131 -17.41 -2.00 1.25
CA THR A 131 -17.47 -3.48 1.22
C THR A 131 -17.61 -4.06 2.63
N ALA A 132 -16.89 -3.53 3.62
CA ALA A 132 -17.04 -3.99 4.99
C ALA A 132 -18.47 -3.81 5.50
N VAL A 133 -19.08 -2.64 5.26
CA VAL A 133 -20.48 -2.35 5.61
C VAL A 133 -21.46 -3.23 4.82
N GLU A 134 -21.24 -3.42 3.52
CA GLU A 134 -22.06 -4.28 2.64
C GLU A 134 -22.19 -5.70 3.20
N TYR A 135 -21.07 -6.32 3.57
CA TYR A 135 -21.04 -7.68 4.13
C TYR A 135 -21.21 -7.72 5.65
N LYS A 136 -21.55 -6.59 6.29
CA LYS A 136 -21.75 -6.48 7.74
C LYS A 136 -20.53 -6.95 8.56
N ALA A 137 -19.34 -6.75 8.02
CA ALA A 137 -18.09 -6.99 8.74
C ALA A 137 -17.87 -5.89 9.78
N THR A 138 -17.30 -6.25 10.93
CA THR A 138 -16.89 -5.26 11.94
C THR A 138 -15.75 -4.41 11.39
N VAL A 139 -15.89 -3.09 11.47
CA VAL A 139 -14.81 -2.16 11.09
C VAL A 139 -14.05 -1.76 12.34
N ILE A 140 -12.74 -1.99 12.32
CA ILE A 140 -11.85 -1.85 13.48
C ILE A 140 -10.76 -0.81 13.16
N ALA A 141 -10.54 0.11 14.08
CA ALA A 141 -9.41 1.04 14.05
C ALA A 141 -8.15 0.31 14.53
N GLY A 142 -7.10 0.32 13.70
CA GLY A 142 -5.81 -0.33 13.97
C GLY A 142 -4.65 0.64 14.11
N GLY A 143 -4.88 1.93 13.88
CA GLY A 143 -3.86 2.98 13.99
C GLY A 143 -3.53 3.35 15.43
N LEU A 144 -2.30 3.81 15.64
CA LEU A 144 -1.82 4.36 16.91
C LEU A 144 -1.76 5.90 16.85
N PRO A 145 -1.85 6.61 17.98
CA PRO A 145 -1.79 8.07 18.05
C PRO A 145 -0.41 8.66 17.84
#